data_AF-A0A948QXD6-F1
#
_entry.id   AF-A0A948QXD6-F1
#
_cell.length_a   1.000
_cell.length_b   1.000
_cell.length_c   1.000
_cell.angle_alpha   90.00
_cell.angle_beta   90.00
_cell.angle_gamma   90.00
#
_symmetry.space_group_name_H-M   'P 1'
#
loop_
_entity.id
_entity.type
_entity.pdbx_description
1 polymer ?
#
loop_
_entity_poly.entity_id
_entity_poly.type
_entity_poly.pdbx_seq_one_letter_code
_entity_poly.pdbx_strand_id
1 'polypeptide(L)' 'MVKKKETQFEKKDLEEVVSEIKQRFGEGAIMKLKEVRPVDVDVIPTGSISLDMSLGVGGVPRGRV' A
#
# COMPACT_ATOMS: atom_id res chain seq x y z
N MET A 1 14.33 -28.66 -16.62
CA MET A 1 12.96 -28.21 -16.27
C MET A 1 12.92 -27.90 -14.78
N VAL A 2 12.98 -26.62 -14.41
CA VAL A 2 12.89 -26.18 -13.00
C VAL A 2 11.42 -26.27 -12.59
N LYS A 3 11.09 -27.22 -11.70
CA LYS A 3 9.74 -27.38 -11.16
C LYS A 3 9.40 -26.15 -10.31
N LYS A 4 8.49 -25.31 -10.82
CA LYS A 4 7.83 -24.23 -10.07
C LYS A 4 6.93 -24.92 -9.03
N LYS A 5 7.39 -25.00 -7.77
CA LYS A 5 6.55 -25.47 -6.65
C LYS A 5 5.54 -24.37 -6.37
N GLU A 6 4.28 -24.59 -6.73
CA GLU A 6 3.16 -23.83 -6.17
C GLU A 6 2.98 -24.29 -4.73
N THR A 7 3.54 -23.51 -3.80
CA THR A 7 3.41 -23.76 -2.38
C THR A 7 2.04 -23.22 -1.94
N GLN A 8 1.09 -24.10 -1.68
CA GLN A 8 -0.14 -23.75 -0.99
C GLN A 8 0.24 -23.45 0.47
N PHE A 9 0.29 -22.17 0.83
CA PHE A 9 0.51 -21.74 2.21
C PHE A 9 -0.82 -21.80 2.96
N GLU A 10 -0.87 -22.55 4.06
CA GLU A 10 -2.04 -22.56 4.94
C GLU A 10 -2.19 -21.19 5.61
N LYS A 11 -3.44 -20.75 5.86
CA LYS A 11 -3.72 -19.43 6.45
C LYS A 11 -3.05 -19.24 7.81
N LYS A 12 -2.86 -20.33 8.55
CA LYS A 12 -2.25 -20.33 9.88
C LYS A 12 -0.76 -19.93 9.83
N ASP A 13 -0.02 -20.51 8.89
CA ASP A 13 1.40 -20.18 8.67
C ASP A 13 1.56 -18.71 8.24
N LEU A 14 0.61 -18.22 7.44
CA LEU A 14 0.63 -16.84 6.97
C LEU A 14 0.38 -15.83 8.09
N GLU A 15 -0.53 -16.13 9.02
CA GLU A 15 -0.81 -15.29 10.19
C GLU A 15 0.37 -15.26 11.17
N GLU A 16 1.06 -16.39 11.36
CA GLU A 16 2.26 -16.48 12.21
C GLU A 16 3.40 -15.61 11.65
N VAL A 17 3.68 -15.71 10.34
CA VAL A 17 4.71 -14.88 9.68
C VAL A 17 4.35 -13.39 9.74
N VAL A 18 3.08 -13.04 9.56
CA VAL A 18 2.62 -11.65 9.69
C VAL A 18 2.81 -11.14 11.11
N SER A 19 2.55 -11.97 12.13
CA SER A 19 2.79 -11.63 13.53
C SER A 19 4.28 -11.43 13.82
N GLU A 20 5.15 -12.29 13.29
CA GLU A 20 6.60 -12.15 13.44
C GLU A 20 7.11 -10.83 12.84
N ILE A 21 6.64 -10.47 11.64
CA ILE A 21 7.01 -9.21 10.98
C ILE A 21 6.54 -8.00 11.81
N LYS A 22 5.33 -8.04 12.37
CA LYS A 22 4.82 -6.96 13.24
C LYS A 22 5.63 -6.80 14.53
N GLN A 23 6.04 -7.89 15.16
CA GLN A 23 6.88 -7.82 16.36
C GLN A 23 8.28 -7.26 16.07
N ARG A 24 8.86 -7.62 14.93
CA ARG A 24 10.24 -7.22 14.58
C ARG A 24 10.34 -5.81 14.01
N PHE A 25 9.36 -5.37 13.23
CA PHE A 25 9.41 -4.11 12.47
C PHE A 25 8.34 -3.09 12.88
N GLY A 26 7.49 -3.43 13.85
CA GLY A 26 6.39 -2.59 14.35
C GLY A 26 5.04 -2.90 13.67
N GLU A 27 3.94 -2.48 14.32
CA GLU A 27 2.58 -2.82 13.88
C GLU A 27 2.24 -2.31 12.46
N GLY A 28 2.86 -1.21 12.03
CA GLY A 28 2.68 -0.60 10.71
C GLY A 28 3.49 -1.23 9.58
N ALA A 29 4.37 -2.20 9.86
CA ALA A 29 5.26 -2.77 8.85
C ALA A 29 4.54 -3.67 7.83
N ILE A 30 3.44 -4.31 8.23
CA ILE A 30 2.63 -5.16 7.36
C ILE A 30 1.14 -5.11 7.75
N MET A 31 0.30 -4.79 6.78
CA MET A 31 -1.14 -4.64 6.94
C MET A 31 -1.85 -5.12 5.67
N LYS A 32 -3.12 -5.54 5.79
CA LYS A 32 -3.93 -5.80 4.60
C LYS A 32 -4.31 -4.48 3.96
N LEU A 33 -4.20 -4.39 2.64
CA LEU A 33 -4.51 -3.18 1.88
C LEU A 33 -5.95 -2.67 2.12
N LYS A 34 -6.90 -3.56 2.43
CA LYS A 34 -8.30 -3.23 2.74
C LYS A 34 -8.56 -2.80 4.20
N GLU A 35 -7.65 -3.10 5.12
CA GLU A 35 -7.75 -2.70 6.53
C GLU A 35 -7.31 -1.25 6.73
N VAL A 36 -6.51 -0.71 5.80
CA VAL A 36 -6.20 0.71 5.74
C VAL A 36 -7.39 1.41 5.08
N ARG A 37 -8.00 2.40 5.75
CA ARG A 37 -8.95 3.30 5.08
C ARG A 37 -8.30 3.78 3.78
N PRO A 38 -9.00 3.86 2.64
CA PRO A 38 -8.43 4.49 1.45
C PRO A 38 -7.93 5.86 1.90
N VAL A 39 -6.62 6.00 2.00
CA VAL A 39 -6.02 7.25 2.44
C VAL A 39 -6.29 8.16 1.28
N ASP A 40 -7.16 9.16 1.48
CA ASP A 40 -7.35 10.19 0.48
C ASP A 40 -5.96 10.67 0.09
N VAL A 41 -5.67 10.61 -1.21
CA VAL A 41 -4.36 11.00 -1.71
C VAL A 41 -4.24 12.47 -1.43
N ASP A 42 -3.47 12.81 -0.42
CA ASP A 42 -3.24 14.20 -0.13
C ASP A 42 -2.53 14.85 -1.31
N VAL A 43 -3.14 15.90 -1.85
CA VAL A 43 -2.63 16.64 -3.00
C VAL A 43 -2.25 18.06 -2.61
N ILE A 44 -1.21 18.57 -3.26
CA ILE A 44 -0.81 19.97 -3.22
C ILE A 44 -1.33 20.61 -4.52
N PRO A 45 -2.21 21.64 -4.44
CA PRO A 45 -2.68 22.34 -5.63
C PRO A 45 -1.51 22.96 -6.39
N THR A 46 -1.52 22.85 -7.72
CA THR A 46 -0.49 23.48 -8.56
C THR A 46 -0.68 24.99 -8.67
N GLY A 47 -1.85 25.51 -8.28
CA GLY A 47 -2.23 26.91 -8.43
C GLY A 47 -2.81 27.23 -9.82
N SER A 48 -2.88 26.24 -10.71
CA SER A 48 -3.55 26.33 -12.01
C SER A 48 -4.75 25.38 -12.04
N ILE A 49 -5.94 25.95 -12.10
CA ILE A 49 -7.21 25.20 -12.12
C ILE A 49 -7.25 24.20 -13.29
N SER A 50 -6.76 24.60 -14.47
CA SER A 50 -6.75 23.71 -15.65
C SER A 50 -5.83 22.51 -15.46
N LEU A 51 -4.69 22.72 -14.80
CA LEU A 51 -3.71 21.66 -14.57
C LEU A 51 -4.20 20.71 -13.45
N ASP A 52 -4.71 21.25 -12.36
CA ASP A 52 -5.25 20.48 -11.24
C ASP A 52 -6.42 19.58 -11.69
N MET A 53 -7.30 20.10 -12.55
CA MET A 53 -8.38 19.30 -13.14
C MET A 53 -7.86 18.25 -14.12
N SER A 54 -6.86 18.58 -14.93
CA SER A 54 -6.27 17.64 -15.92
C SER A 54 -5.55 16.48 -15.26
N LEU A 55 -4.96 16.68 -14.07
CA LEU A 55 -4.34 15.62 -13.27
C LEU A 55 -5.36 14.63 -12.71
N GLY A 56 -6.66 14.96 -12.71
CA GLY A 56 -7.76 14.10 -12.25
C GLY A 56 -7.85 13.92 -10.74
N VAL A 57 -6.74 14.11 -10.02
CA VAL A 57 -6.65 14.05 -8.56
C VAL A 57 -6.68 15.44 -7.91
N GLY A 58 -6.72 16.52 -8.69
CA GLY A 58 -6.83 17.90 -8.18
C GLY A 58 -5.51 18.55 -7.77
N GLY A 59 -4.36 17.97 -8.11
CA GLY A 59 -3.04 18.53 -7.79
C GLY A 59 -1.92 17.50 -7.81
N VAL A 60 -0.78 17.83 -7.21
CA VAL A 60 0.39 16.94 -7.11
C VAL A 60 0.32 16.11 -5.84
N PRO A 61 0.37 14.77 -5.90
CA PRO A 61 0.23 13.92 -4.73
C PRO A 61 1.46 14.00 -3.82
N ARG A 62 1.23 14.13 -2.51
CA ARG A 62 2.30 14.16 -1.50
C ARG A 62 3.06 12.83 -1.45
N GLY A 63 4.37 12.91 -1.18
CA GLY A 63 5.24 11.75 -0.99
C GLY A 63 5.55 10.95 -2.25
N ARG A 64 5.27 11.51 -3.43
CA ARG A 64 5.56 10.92 -4.74
C ARG A 64 6.42 11.90 -5.54
N VAL A 65 7.29 11.36 -6.40
CA VAL A 65 8.08 12.09 -7.40
C VAL A 65 7.58 11.68 -8.77
#